data_AF-A0A1E3Q9S2-F1
#
_entry.id   AF-A0A1E3Q9S2-F1
#
_cell.length_a   1.000
_cell.length_b   1.000
_cell.length_c   1.000
_cell.angle_alpha   90.00
_cell.angle_beta   90.00
_cell.angle_gamma   90.00
#
_symmetry.space_group_name_H-M   'P 1'
#
loop_
_entity.id
_entity.type
_entity.pdbx_description
1 polymer ?
#
loop_
_entity_poly.entity_id
_entity_poly.type
_entity_poly.pdbx_seq_one_letter_code
_entity_poly.pdbx_strand_id
1 'polypeptide(L)'
;MSAEERDLTDVHRALIQAFIVNRRFTSQELQKALASILTVSNQIARNDTEVAPEITARDITEEQIDDYIGAANSALYHLDYEIRCLTDSDNSLMWQLQVLE
;
A
#
# COMPACT_ATOMS: atom_id res chain seq x y z
N MET A 1 -23.44 12.63 -0.95
CA MET A 1 -22.23 11.79 -1.06
C MET A 1 -21.60 12.13 -2.39
N SER A 2 -20.51 12.90 -2.40
CA SER A 2 -19.79 13.23 -3.62
C SER A 2 -19.09 11.97 -4.15
N ALA A 3 -18.93 11.88 -5.46
CA ALA A 3 -18.35 10.73 -6.18
C ALA A 3 -16.86 10.44 -5.89
N GLU A 4 -16.31 10.97 -4.78
CA GLU A 4 -14.90 10.94 -4.41
C GLU A 4 -14.61 10.03 -3.20
N GLU A 5 -15.63 9.50 -2.52
CA GLU A 5 -15.47 8.31 -1.65
C GLU A 5 -15.30 7.06 -2.53
N ARG A 6 -14.21 7.00 -3.31
CA ARG A 6 -13.77 5.76 -3.94
C ARG A 6 -13.59 4.75 -2.80
N ASP A 7 -14.42 3.72 -2.78
CA ASP A 7 -14.43 2.71 -1.73
C ASP A 7 -13.01 2.20 -1.47
N LEU A 8 -12.47 2.55 -0.29
CA LEU A 8 -11.24 1.96 0.23
C LEU A 8 -11.44 0.46 0.36
N THR A 9 -10.90 -0.27 -0.60
CA THR A 9 -10.88 -1.73 -0.57
C THR A 9 -10.05 -2.23 0.61
N ASP A 10 -10.25 -3.50 0.98
CA ASP A 10 -9.50 -4.13 2.07
C ASP A 10 -7.98 -4.10 1.85
N VAL A 11 -7.53 -4.09 0.60
CA VAL A 11 -6.11 -3.93 0.22
C VAL A 11 -5.56 -2.59 0.71
N HIS A 12 -6.27 -1.49 0.47
CA HIS A 12 -5.84 -0.17 0.92
C HIS A 12 -5.83 -0.06 2.45
N ARG A 13 -6.83 -0.66 3.12
CA ARG A 13 -6.90 -0.70 4.58
C ARG A 13 -5.73 -1.50 5.16
N ALA A 14 -5.42 -2.66 4.59
CA ALA A 14 -4.28 -3.47 4.98
C ALA A 14 -2.95 -2.74 4.75
N LEU A 15 -2.82 -1.99 3.65
CA LEU A 15 -1.65 -1.17 3.39
C LEU A 15 -1.48 -0.06 4.44
N ILE A 16 -2.54 0.66 4.77
CA ILE A 16 -2.53 1.68 5.84
C ILE A 16 -2.14 1.04 7.18
N GLN A 17 -2.73 -0.11 7.52
CA GLN A 17 -2.37 -0.85 8.74
C GLN A 17 -0.89 -1.24 8.76
N ALA A 18 -0.34 -1.66 7.62
CA ALA A 18 1.08 -1.97 7.48
C ALA A 18 1.95 -0.73 7.77
N PHE A 19 1.56 0.45 7.31
CA PHE A 19 2.25 1.72 7.60
C PHE A 19 2.08 2.22 9.04
N ILE A 20 0.95 1.94 9.68
CA ILE A 20 0.74 2.26 11.09
C ILE A 20 1.68 1.43 11.98
N VAL A 21 1.84 0.14 11.67
CA VAL A 21 2.73 -0.77 12.40
C VAL A 21 4.20 -0.47 12.06
N ASN A 22 4.51 -0.39 10.77
CA ASN A 22 5.84 -0.10 10.25
C ASN A 22 5.81 1.27 9.60
N ARG A 23 6.25 2.29 10.33
CA ARG A 23 6.19 3.69 9.87
C ARG A 23 6.93 3.95 8.55
N ARG A 24 7.80 3.05 8.12
CA ARG A 24 8.72 3.21 6.99
C ARG A 24 8.89 1.89 6.24
N PHE A 25 9.02 1.99 4.92
CA PHE A 25 9.39 0.90 4.03
C PHE A 25 10.40 1.37 2.99
N THR A 26 11.41 0.57 2.71
CA THR A 26 12.15 0.67 1.44
C THR A 26 11.29 0.19 0.26
N SER A 27 11.69 0.51 -0.98
CA SER A 27 10.99 0.03 -2.19
C SER A 27 10.79 -1.49 -2.17
N GLN A 28 11.85 -2.24 -1.87
CA GLN A 28 11.80 -3.70 -1.87
C GLN A 28 10.89 -4.25 -0.77
N GLU A 29 10.88 -3.64 0.41
CA GLU A 29 10.01 -4.07 1.51
C GLU A 29 8.54 -3.76 1.21
N LEU A 30 8.27 -2.60 0.62
CA LEU A 30 6.93 -2.20 0.23
C LEU A 30 6.37 -3.10 -0.88
N GLN A 31 7.18 -3.42 -1.89
CA GLN A 31 6.82 -4.40 -2.94
C GLN A 31 6.45 -5.75 -2.34
N LYS A 32 7.25 -6.26 -1.38
CA LYS A 32 6.95 -7.52 -0.69
C LYS A 32 5.65 -7.44 0.12
N ALA A 33 5.45 -6.35 0.85
CA ALA A 33 4.26 -6.16 1.66
C ALA A 33 3.00 -6.10 0.78
N LEU A 34 3.03 -5.31 -0.29
CA LEU A 34 1.91 -5.18 -1.22
C LEU A 34 1.62 -6.49 -1.96
N ALA A 35 2.65 -7.19 -2.44
CA ALA A 35 2.51 -8.51 -3.04
C ALA A 35 1.84 -9.53 -2.10
N SER A 36 2.21 -9.52 -0.82
CA SER A 36 1.60 -10.37 0.21
C SER A 36 0.12 -10.02 0.44
N ILE A 37 -0.20 -8.73 0.57
CA ILE A 37 -1.57 -8.24 0.76
C ILE A 37 -2.45 -8.65 -0.44
N LEU A 38 -1.96 -8.45 -1.66
CA LEU A 38 -2.69 -8.77 -2.89
C LEU A 38 -2.89 -10.27 -3.07
N THR A 39 -1.90 -11.09 -2.71
CA THR A 39 -2.02 -12.55 -2.74
C THR A 39 -3.14 -13.02 -1.81
N VAL A 40 -3.16 -12.54 -0.55
CA VAL A 40 -4.22 -12.87 0.41
C VAL A 40 -5.58 -12.35 -0.06
N SER A 41 -5.65 -11.12 -0.55
CA SER A 41 -6.90 -10.55 -1.08
C SER A 41 -7.44 -11.37 -2.25
N ASN A 42 -6.58 -11.86 -3.14
CA ASN A 42 -6.98 -12.69 -4.27
C ASN A 42 -7.47 -14.08 -3.84
N GLN A 43 -6.85 -14.68 -2.82
CA GLN A 43 -7.29 -15.97 -2.25
C GLN A 43 -8.69 -15.84 -1.64
N ILE A 44 -8.91 -14.80 -0.82
CA ILE A 44 -10.20 -14.50 -0.20
C ILE A 44 -11.28 -14.29 -1.26
N ALA A 45 -11.00 -13.49 -2.31
CA ALA A 45 -11.95 -13.22 -3.38
C ALA A 45 -12.37 -14.48 -4.17
N ARG A 46 -11.53 -15.53 -4.18
CA ARG A 46 -11.79 -16.81 -4.85
C ARG A 46 -12.32 -17.90 -3.91
N ASN A 47 -12.74 -17.53 -2.69
CA ASN A 47 -13.31 -18.43 -1.69
C ASN A 47 -12.44 -19.67 -1.43
N ASP A 48 -11.10 -19.54 -1.50
CA ASP A 48 -10.13 -20.64 -1.30
C ASP A 48 -10.33 -21.88 -2.21
N THR A 49 -11.22 -21.82 -3.19
CA THR A 49 -11.52 -22.97 -4.06
C THR A 49 -10.50 -23.16 -5.18
N GLU A 50 -9.70 -22.13 -5.46
CA GLU A 50 -8.65 -22.13 -6.48
C GLU A 50 -7.40 -21.44 -5.95
N VAL A 51 -6.23 -22.07 -6.11
CA VAL A 51 -4.94 -21.47 -5.75
C VAL A 51 -4.68 -20.33 -6.73
N ALA A 52 -4.99 -19.10 -6.29
CA ALA A 52 -4.61 -17.91 -7.05
C ALA A 52 -3.08 -17.90 -7.25
N PRO A 53 -2.59 -17.50 -8.43
CA PRO A 53 -1.15 -17.37 -8.63
C PRO A 53 -0.58 -16.40 -7.60
N GLU A 54 0.50 -16.82 -6.95
CA GLU A 54 1.22 -16.00 -5.98
C GLU A 54 1.73 -14.74 -6.68
N ILE A 55 1.36 -13.58 -6.15
CA ILE A 55 1.93 -12.31 -6.59
C ILE A 55 3.23 -12.13 -5.83
N THR A 56 4.33 -11.94 -6.54
CA THR A 56 5.65 -11.74 -5.95
C THR A 56 6.02 -10.25 -5.97
N ALA A 57 7.04 -9.88 -5.19
CA ALA A 57 7.54 -8.50 -5.18
C ALA A 57 7.99 -8.00 -6.57
N ARG A 58 8.38 -8.91 -7.48
CA ARG A 58 8.80 -8.54 -8.85
C ARG A 58 7.63 -8.18 -9.75
N ASP A 59 6.42 -8.60 -9.37
CA ASP A 59 5.20 -8.32 -10.11
C ASP A 59 4.60 -6.95 -9.73
N ILE A 60 5.23 -6.24 -8.77
CA ILE A 60 4.81 -4.92 -8.28
C ILE A 60 5.72 -3.83 -8.83
N THR A 61 5.16 -2.95 -9.67
CA THR A 61 5.86 -1.79 -10.22
C THR A 61 5.79 -0.58 -9.29
N GLU A 62 6.67 0.40 -9.51
CA GLU A 62 6.63 1.69 -8.79
C GLU A 62 5.34 2.46 -9.09
N GLU A 63 4.85 2.42 -10.33
CA GLU A 63 3.57 3.03 -10.71
C GLU A 63 2.40 2.44 -9.89
N GLN A 64 2.37 1.12 -9.72
CA GLN A 64 1.36 0.49 -8.88
C GLN A 64 1.48 0.92 -7.42
N ILE A 65 2.70 1.04 -6.89
CA ILE A 65 2.93 1.55 -5.53
C ILE A 65 2.33 2.95 -5.39
N ASP A 66 2.63 3.85 -6.34
CA ASP A 66 2.13 5.23 -6.31
C ASP A 66 0.61 5.29 -6.39
N ASP A 67 -0.03 4.42 -7.19
CA ASP A 67 -1.49 4.32 -7.26
C ASP A 67 -2.10 3.89 -5.92
N TYR A 68 -1.57 2.83 -5.29
CA TYR A 68 -2.06 2.34 -3.99
C TYR A 68 -1.83 3.36 -2.88
N ILE A 69 -0.68 4.04 -2.90
CA ILE A 69 -0.38 5.11 -1.95
C ILE A 69 -1.27 6.32 -2.16
N GLY A 70 -1.55 6.72 -3.40
CA GLY A 70 -2.45 7.83 -3.70
C GLY A 70 -3.86 7.59 -3.15
N ALA A 71 -4.37 6.37 -3.31
CA ALA A 71 -5.64 5.96 -2.72
C ALA A 71 -5.59 5.91 -1.18
N ALA A 72 -4.52 5.38 -0.60
CA ALA A 72 -4.33 5.38 0.86
C ALA A 72 -4.24 6.80 1.45
N ASN A 73 -3.53 7.70 0.77
CA ASN A 73 -3.37 9.10 1.19
C ASN A 73 -4.69 9.88 1.14
N SER A 74 -5.56 9.57 0.19
CA SER A 74 -6.91 10.15 0.15
C SER A 74 -7.70 9.83 1.43
N ALA A 75 -7.47 8.64 2.03
CA ALA A 75 -8.06 8.26 3.32
C ALA A 75 -7.36 8.93 4.52
N LEU A 76 -6.03 8.98 4.49
CA LEU A 76 -5.20 9.50 5.58
C LEU A 76 -5.27 11.02 5.71
N TYR A 77 -5.59 11.73 4.61
CA TYR A 77 -5.67 13.19 4.59
C TYR A 77 -6.64 13.75 5.63
N HIS A 78 -7.78 13.08 5.85
CA HIS A 78 -8.76 13.48 6.87
C HIS A 78 -8.28 13.28 8.31
N LEU A 79 -7.17 12.59 8.51
CA LEU A 79 -6.57 12.28 9.80
C LEU A 79 -5.28 13.08 10.04
N ASP A 80 -4.96 14.05 9.18
CA ASP A 80 -3.71 14.80 9.21
C ASP A 80 -2.47 13.90 9.07
N TYR A 81 -2.57 12.84 8.25
CA TYR A 81 -1.45 11.96 7.90
C TYR A 81 -1.28 11.83 6.39
N GLU A 82 -0.07 11.47 5.97
CA GLU A 82 0.24 11.10 4.60
C GLU A 82 1.43 10.13 4.55
N ILE A 83 1.47 9.29 3.52
CA ILE A 83 2.61 8.47 3.14
C ILE A 83 3.38 9.24 2.06
N ARG A 84 4.62 9.61 2.35
CA ARG A 84 5.52 10.31 1.42
C ARG A 84 6.64 9.41 0.94
N CYS A 85 6.99 9.54 -0.34
CA CYS A 85 8.24 9.01 -0.88
C CYS A 85 9.38 9.98 -0.57
N LEU A 86 10.47 9.45 -0.05
CA LEU A 86 11.68 10.14 0.34
C LEU A 86 12.88 9.38 -0.22
N THR A 87 14.01 10.05 -0.28
CA THR A 87 15.30 9.43 -0.60
C THR A 87 16.14 9.33 0.67
N ASP A 88 16.60 8.13 1.00
CA ASP A 88 17.53 7.91 2.11
C ASP A 88 18.96 8.33 1.72
N SER A 89 19.85 8.41 2.71
CA SER A 89 21.28 8.71 2.61
C SER A 89 22.04 7.91 1.55
N ASP A 90 21.60 6.68 1.25
CA ASP A 90 22.17 5.82 0.21
C ASP A 90 21.52 6.00 -1.18
N ASN A 91 20.82 7.12 -1.42
CA ASN A 91 20.05 7.39 -2.63
C ASN A 91 18.97 6.34 -2.94
N SER A 92 18.50 5.61 -1.94
CA SER A 92 17.45 4.61 -2.06
C SER A 92 16.08 5.22 -1.77
N LEU A 93 15.05 4.82 -2.53
CA LEU A 93 13.68 5.26 -2.29
C LEU A 93 13.09 4.58 -1.05
N MET A 94 12.44 5.39 -0.21
CA MET A 94 11.72 4.95 0.97
C MET A 94 10.37 5.65 1.08
N TRP A 95 9.38 4.96 1.59
CA TRP A 95 8.05 5.50 1.86
C TRP A 95 7.84 5.57 3.36
N GLN A 96 7.35 6.70 3.84
CA GLN A 96 7.18 6.96 5.26
C GLN A 96 5.80 7.57 5.55
N LEU A 97 5.12 7.02 6.56
CA LEU A 97 3.94 7.66 7.15
C LEU A 97 4.36 8.84 8.04
N GLN A 98 3.82 10.01 7.77
CA GLN A 98 4.13 11.29 8.41
C GLN A 98 2.84 12.05 8.76
N VAL A 99 2.93 12.94 9.74
CA VAL A 99 1.85 13.89 10.07
C VAL A 99 1.92 15.04 9.07
N LEU A 100 0.77 15.52 8.60
CA LEU A 100 0.65 16.71 7.77
C LEU A 100 0.97 17.94 8.63
N GLU A 101 2.04 18.67 8.28
CA GLU A 101 2.44 19.95 8.90
C GLU A 101 1.79 21.16 8.21
#